data_AF-A0ABD0BDE5-F1
#
_entry.id   AF-A0ABD0BDE5-F1
#
_cell.length_a   1.000
_cell.length_b   1.000
_cell.length_c   1.000
_cell.angle_alpha   90.00
_cell.angle_beta   90.00
_cell.angle_gamma   90.00
#
_symmetry.space_group_name_H-M   'P 1'
#
loop_
_entity.id
_entity.type
_entity.pdbx_description
1 polymer ?
#
loop_
_entity_poly.entity_id
_entity_poly.type
_entity_poly.pdbx_seq_one_letter_code
_entity_poly.pdbx_strand_id
1 'polypeptide(L)'
;MQINQWISEFLARRGLKHPDERPLFAYKTSTDEFESLKRLLQNYADKFHLSRHYPAAWLLFAAEWWKRDYAGGAWRWGPLCEAAGLKSLSHDKIRNLVIDGHQQWCLQTSIKTEGKRFIGLVAMSGGLPMRLVESAQGGLARLLRMVTEQALHYNLHDEQLRQAVEAQAALLPVCYQQSPVYELLDNLIKAVLHIRATYELHDVSDPIGKLQKECPDWEDIFPITLDSQAAASLIKGLVRSVVSIPPLSRQTPFQILKGLRLSTDGSPPQYELSFIMQAQANREHVANALGFPCEQLPPHFQLVLRVGEQEYMAGEALLRGDKYQLIAKPLPLIQALHDSAQLIVSRWGATLHIANLPGGEELSHDEPLIFENTPPFARLIAQGDARLKGSSALVAIPPKTIVFSEEGEAQELCNNLSNGMKLMELPAGDTRLVYQRQTFRVHISSCVPALPDSHWTGNT
;
A
#
# COMPACT_ATOMS: atom_id res chain seq x y z
N MET A 1 12.04 -40.17 -17.42
CA MET A 1 11.08 -39.16 -17.93
C MET A 1 11.85 -38.06 -18.64
N GLN A 2 11.41 -37.62 -19.82
CA GLN A 2 12.01 -36.48 -20.53
C GLN A 2 11.37 -35.15 -20.08
N ILE A 3 12.07 -34.02 -20.26
CA ILE A 3 11.56 -32.70 -19.87
C ILE A 3 10.27 -32.33 -20.60
N ASN A 4 10.17 -32.61 -21.90
CA ASN A 4 8.97 -32.29 -22.69
C ASN A 4 7.75 -33.05 -22.15
N GLN A 5 7.95 -34.31 -21.77
CA GLN A 5 6.91 -35.14 -21.17
C GLN A 5 6.51 -34.61 -19.80
N TRP A 6 7.48 -34.24 -18.95
CA TRP A 6 7.20 -33.66 -17.62
C TRP A 6 6.32 -32.40 -17.73
N ILE A 7 6.66 -31.46 -18.62
CA ILE A 7 5.89 -30.22 -18.81
C ILE A 7 4.49 -30.51 -19.35
N SER A 8 4.37 -31.45 -20.30
CA SER A 8 3.07 -31.83 -20.85
C SER A 8 2.17 -32.47 -19.79
N GLU A 9 2.71 -33.34 -18.94
CA GLU A 9 1.98 -33.95 -17.82
C GLU A 9 1.60 -32.90 -16.75
N PHE A 10 2.51 -31.97 -16.44
CA PHE A 10 2.27 -30.88 -15.50
C PHE A 10 1.10 -29.99 -15.95
N LEU A 11 1.07 -29.61 -17.23
CA LEU A 11 -0.03 -28.84 -17.83
C LEU A 11 -1.32 -29.67 -17.90
N ALA A 12 -1.24 -30.93 -18.31
CA ALA A 12 -2.41 -31.80 -18.45
C ALA A 12 -3.15 -32.04 -17.13
N ARG A 13 -2.43 -32.15 -15.99
CA ARG A 13 -3.05 -32.24 -14.66
C ARG A 13 -3.88 -31.01 -14.29
N ARG A 14 -3.64 -29.88 -14.95
CA ARG A 14 -4.36 -28.62 -14.78
C ARG A 14 -5.39 -28.39 -15.89
N GLY A 15 -5.64 -29.39 -16.73
CA GLY A 15 -6.55 -29.28 -17.88
C GLY A 15 -5.99 -28.45 -19.04
N LEU A 16 -4.69 -28.13 -19.03
CA LEU A 16 -4.05 -27.28 -20.02
C LEU A 16 -3.31 -28.11 -21.07
N LYS A 17 -3.41 -27.70 -22.34
CA LYS A 17 -2.59 -28.25 -23.44
C LYS A 17 -1.32 -27.44 -23.69
N HIS A 18 -1.39 -26.15 -23.41
CA HIS A 18 -0.31 -25.17 -23.55
C HIS A 18 -0.35 -24.22 -22.35
N PRO A 19 0.76 -23.54 -22.03
CA PRO A 19 0.77 -22.44 -21.08
C PRO A 19 -0.29 -21.38 -21.44
N ASP A 20 -0.93 -20.83 -20.41
CA ASP A 20 -2.04 -19.87 -20.53
C ASP A 20 -1.69 -18.49 -19.95
N GLU A 21 -0.41 -18.14 -20.03
CA GLU A 21 0.12 -16.78 -19.77
C GLU A 21 0.11 -16.32 -18.31
N ARG A 22 -0.56 -17.07 -17.42
CA ARG A 22 -0.60 -16.78 -15.99
C ARG A 22 0.82 -16.79 -15.37
N PRO A 23 1.08 -16.01 -14.31
CA PRO A 23 2.32 -16.11 -13.55
C PRO A 23 2.58 -17.53 -13.02
N LEU A 24 3.85 -17.91 -12.86
CA LEU A 24 4.23 -19.29 -12.52
C LEU A 24 3.70 -19.76 -11.16
N PHE A 25 3.58 -18.88 -10.17
CA PHE A 25 2.98 -19.20 -8.87
C PHE A 25 1.51 -19.67 -9.01
N ALA A 26 0.78 -19.15 -10.01
CA ALA A 26 -0.64 -19.44 -10.23
C ALA A 26 -0.89 -20.82 -10.87
N TYR A 27 0.18 -21.52 -11.27
CA TYR A 27 0.08 -22.94 -11.61
C TYR A 27 0.01 -23.84 -10.37
N LYS A 28 0.21 -23.33 -9.13
CA LYS A 28 0.09 -24.15 -7.90
C LYS A 28 0.90 -25.46 -7.98
N THR A 29 2.20 -25.35 -8.28
CA THR A 29 3.09 -26.52 -8.35
C THR A 29 3.11 -27.23 -7.00
N SER A 30 2.74 -28.51 -6.98
CA SER A 30 2.74 -29.29 -5.73
C SER A 30 4.17 -29.57 -5.24
N THR A 31 4.32 -29.94 -3.97
CA THR A 31 5.63 -30.33 -3.42
C THR A 31 6.23 -31.52 -4.18
N ASP A 32 5.42 -32.52 -4.54
CA ASP A 32 5.88 -33.69 -5.30
C ASP A 32 6.31 -33.32 -6.72
N GLU A 33 5.56 -32.41 -7.37
CA GLU A 33 5.91 -31.88 -8.69
C GLU A 33 7.24 -31.12 -8.62
N PHE A 34 7.40 -30.23 -7.64
CA PHE A 34 8.65 -29.49 -7.43
C PHE A 34 9.85 -30.43 -7.22
N GLU A 35 9.74 -31.42 -6.33
CA GLU A 35 10.83 -32.37 -6.07
C GLU A 35 11.10 -33.30 -7.27
N SER A 36 10.08 -33.65 -8.04
CA SER A 36 10.26 -34.39 -9.29
C SER A 36 10.98 -33.56 -10.37
N LEU A 37 10.64 -32.27 -10.49
CA LEU A 37 11.24 -31.33 -11.43
C LEU A 37 12.71 -31.04 -11.06
N LYS A 38 12.98 -30.83 -9.77
CA LYS A 38 14.33 -30.64 -9.24
C LYS A 38 15.26 -31.79 -9.60
N ARG A 39 14.83 -33.03 -9.31
CA ARG A 39 15.59 -34.24 -9.68
C ARG A 39 15.78 -34.36 -11.20
N LEU A 40 14.76 -34.01 -11.98
CA LEU A 40 14.85 -34.03 -13.43
C LEU A 40 15.87 -33.02 -13.95
N LEU A 41 15.88 -31.78 -13.44
CA LEU A 41 16.84 -30.75 -13.83
C LEU A 41 18.27 -31.13 -13.46
N GLN A 42 18.47 -31.70 -12.26
CA GLN A 42 19.78 -32.21 -11.83
C GLN A 42 20.31 -33.29 -12.77
N ASN A 43 19.46 -34.21 -13.23
CA ASN A 43 19.84 -35.24 -14.21
C ASN A 43 20.19 -34.67 -15.61
N TYR A 44 19.72 -33.46 -15.92
CA TYR A 44 19.99 -32.75 -17.17
C TYR A 44 21.03 -31.64 -17.02
N ALA A 45 21.71 -31.52 -15.88
CA ALA A 45 22.62 -30.40 -15.59
C ALA A 45 23.72 -30.20 -16.65
N ASP A 46 24.25 -31.28 -17.23
CA ASP A 46 25.25 -31.23 -18.32
C ASP A 46 24.64 -31.37 -19.73
N LYS A 47 23.32 -31.55 -19.81
CA LYS A 47 22.58 -31.96 -21.01
C LYS A 47 21.44 -31.00 -21.37
N PHE A 48 21.39 -29.83 -20.73
CA PHE A 48 20.25 -28.90 -20.85
C PHE A 48 19.97 -28.43 -22.28
N HIS A 49 21.01 -28.34 -23.12
CA HIS A 49 20.93 -27.99 -24.53
C HIS A 49 20.21 -29.05 -25.39
N LEU A 50 20.00 -30.27 -24.87
CA LEU A 50 19.34 -31.36 -25.59
C LEU A 50 17.80 -31.28 -25.54
N SER A 51 17.24 -30.33 -24.79
CA SER A 51 15.79 -30.15 -24.69
C SER A 51 15.38 -28.72 -24.98
N ARG A 52 14.52 -28.54 -25.98
CA ARG A 52 13.92 -27.24 -26.31
C ARG A 52 13.09 -26.68 -25.15
N HIS A 53 12.48 -27.53 -24.33
CA HIS A 53 11.65 -27.12 -23.18
C HIS A 53 12.44 -27.02 -21.86
N TYR A 54 13.77 -27.17 -21.89
CA TYR A 54 14.60 -26.95 -20.71
C TYR A 54 14.40 -25.56 -20.10
N PRO A 55 14.37 -24.45 -20.88
CA PRO A 55 14.16 -23.12 -20.32
C PRO A 55 12.83 -22.98 -19.55
N ALA A 56 11.73 -23.49 -20.09
CA ALA A 56 10.44 -23.51 -19.38
C ALA A 56 10.52 -24.28 -18.06
N ALA A 57 11.07 -25.50 -18.09
CA ALA A 57 11.22 -26.34 -16.90
C ALA A 57 12.11 -25.69 -15.84
N TRP A 58 13.23 -25.09 -16.27
CA TRP A 58 14.15 -24.40 -15.40
C TRP A 58 13.52 -23.15 -14.78
N LEU A 59 12.78 -22.35 -15.56
CA LEU A 59 12.15 -21.13 -15.05
C LEU A 59 11.04 -21.44 -14.04
N LEU A 60 10.24 -22.49 -14.28
CA LEU A 60 9.25 -22.97 -13.31
C LEU A 60 9.92 -23.42 -12.00
N PHE A 61 10.99 -24.20 -12.10
CA PHE A 61 11.78 -24.59 -10.94
C PHE A 61 12.35 -23.39 -10.20
N ALA A 62 12.91 -22.41 -10.92
CA ALA A 62 13.52 -21.23 -10.36
C ALA A 62 12.50 -20.39 -9.55
N ALA A 63 11.28 -20.24 -10.10
CA ALA A 63 10.18 -19.55 -9.42
C ALA A 63 9.72 -20.32 -8.16
N GLU A 64 9.60 -21.64 -8.23
CA GLU A 64 9.23 -22.47 -7.07
C GLU A 64 10.33 -22.51 -6.00
N TRP A 65 11.61 -22.56 -6.40
CA TRP A 65 12.73 -22.49 -5.48
C TRP A 65 12.75 -21.15 -4.76
N TRP A 66 12.51 -20.05 -5.49
CA TRP A 66 12.38 -18.72 -4.89
C TRP A 66 11.30 -18.71 -3.81
N LYS A 67 10.13 -19.26 -4.13
CA LYS A 67 9.00 -19.31 -3.22
C LYS A 67 9.26 -20.16 -1.97
N ARG A 68 9.87 -21.33 -2.14
CA ARG A 68 10.00 -22.37 -1.10
C ARG A 68 11.29 -22.26 -0.28
N ASP A 69 12.41 -22.02 -0.96
CA ASP A 69 13.75 -22.20 -0.40
C ASP A 69 14.50 -20.89 -0.14
N TYR A 70 14.04 -19.77 -0.71
CA TYR A 70 14.69 -18.48 -0.48
C TYR A 70 14.57 -18.02 0.98
N ALA A 71 15.71 -17.91 1.65
CA ALA A 71 15.82 -17.54 3.07
C ALA A 71 16.04 -16.04 3.32
N GLY A 72 15.97 -15.22 2.26
CA GLY A 72 16.40 -13.82 2.30
C GLY A 72 17.89 -13.63 1.95
N GLY A 73 18.32 -12.38 1.90
CA GLY A 73 19.69 -11.95 1.63
C GLY A 73 19.94 -11.56 0.19
N ALA A 74 21.21 -11.39 -0.20
CA ALA A 74 21.55 -10.91 -1.54
C ALA A 74 21.01 -11.84 -2.64
N TRP A 75 20.36 -11.25 -3.63
CA TRP A 75 19.87 -11.96 -4.81
C TRP A 75 21.02 -12.51 -5.64
N ARG A 76 21.17 -13.84 -5.62
CA ARG A 76 22.29 -14.53 -6.26
C ARG A 76 21.77 -15.78 -6.97
N TRP A 77 22.29 -16.01 -8.16
CA TRP A 77 21.98 -17.19 -8.95
C TRP A 77 22.60 -18.47 -8.38
N GLY A 78 23.70 -18.36 -7.63
CA GLY A 78 24.48 -19.50 -7.13
C GLY A 78 23.63 -20.56 -6.42
N PRO A 79 22.96 -20.22 -5.29
CA PRO A 79 22.14 -21.19 -4.56
C PRO A 79 21.04 -21.85 -5.41
N LEU A 80 20.40 -21.06 -6.28
CA LEU A 80 19.35 -21.53 -7.19
C LEU A 80 19.89 -22.46 -8.29
N CYS A 81 21.04 -22.13 -8.88
CA CYS A 81 21.71 -22.96 -9.88
C CYS A 81 22.23 -24.27 -9.25
N GLU A 82 22.84 -24.18 -8.07
CA GLU A 82 23.31 -25.34 -7.30
C GLU A 82 22.14 -26.28 -6.97
N ALA A 83 20.99 -25.75 -6.56
CA ALA A 83 19.80 -26.56 -6.30
C ALA A 83 19.29 -27.30 -7.56
N ALA A 84 19.45 -26.71 -8.74
CA ALA A 84 19.17 -27.34 -10.04
C ALA A 84 20.30 -28.28 -10.53
N GLY A 85 21.39 -28.43 -9.78
CA GLY A 85 22.56 -29.23 -10.16
C GLY A 85 23.51 -28.55 -11.14
N LEU A 86 23.30 -27.26 -11.46
CA LEU A 86 24.08 -26.52 -12.45
C LEU A 86 25.32 -25.90 -11.82
N LYS A 87 26.50 -26.30 -12.30
CA LYS A 87 27.78 -25.74 -11.84
C LYS A 87 28.25 -24.63 -12.79
N SER A 88 28.49 -23.44 -12.23
CA SER A 88 29.20 -22.33 -12.91
C SER A 88 28.63 -21.93 -14.28
N LEU A 89 27.31 -21.67 -14.35
CA LEU A 89 26.72 -21.06 -15.55
C LEU A 89 27.16 -19.60 -15.71
N SER A 90 27.47 -19.21 -16.95
CA SER A 90 27.69 -17.80 -17.27
C SER A 90 26.39 -17.01 -17.13
N HIS A 91 26.50 -15.71 -16.82
CA HIS A 91 25.35 -14.83 -16.71
C HIS A 91 24.51 -14.80 -18.01
N ASP A 92 25.14 -14.89 -19.18
CA ASP A 92 24.43 -14.93 -20.47
C ASP A 92 23.58 -16.20 -20.64
N LYS A 93 24.09 -17.36 -20.20
CA LYS A 93 23.31 -18.60 -20.27
C LYS A 93 22.08 -18.52 -19.37
N ILE A 94 22.24 -18.02 -18.14
CA ILE A 94 21.13 -17.85 -17.20
C ILE A 94 20.11 -16.85 -17.76
N ARG A 95 20.58 -15.73 -18.31
CA ARG A 95 19.73 -14.76 -19.00
C ARG A 95 18.90 -15.42 -20.10
N ASN A 96 19.51 -16.25 -20.95
CA ASN A 96 18.79 -16.92 -22.03
C ASN A 96 17.78 -17.93 -21.49
N LEU A 97 18.09 -18.68 -20.43
CA LEU A 97 17.11 -19.55 -19.77
C LEU A 97 15.87 -18.77 -19.28
N VAL A 98 16.08 -17.58 -18.72
CA VAL A 98 14.99 -16.72 -18.27
C VAL A 98 14.17 -16.17 -19.45
N ILE A 99 14.82 -15.66 -20.50
CA ILE A 99 14.14 -15.10 -21.68
C ILE A 99 13.36 -16.18 -22.43
N ASP A 100 14.00 -17.30 -22.73
CA ASP A 100 13.39 -18.39 -23.49
C ASP A 100 12.28 -19.05 -22.66
N GLY A 101 12.49 -19.21 -21.35
CA GLY A 101 11.46 -19.71 -20.45
C GLY A 101 10.25 -18.77 -20.36
N HIS A 102 10.50 -17.46 -20.25
CA HIS A 102 9.46 -16.42 -20.23
C HIS A 102 8.59 -16.48 -21.49
N GLN A 103 9.23 -16.59 -22.66
CA GLN A 103 8.54 -16.75 -23.93
C GLN A 103 7.77 -18.07 -24.03
N GLN A 104 8.35 -19.18 -23.56
CA GLN A 104 7.71 -20.50 -23.62
C GLN A 104 6.48 -20.61 -22.71
N TRP A 105 6.49 -19.92 -21.57
CA TRP A 105 5.34 -19.82 -20.67
C TRP A 105 4.35 -18.71 -21.07
N CYS A 106 4.69 -17.91 -22.10
CA CYS A 106 3.91 -16.76 -22.55
C CYS A 106 3.60 -15.76 -21.43
N LEU A 107 4.55 -15.51 -20.51
CA LEU A 107 4.28 -14.70 -19.32
C LEU A 107 3.99 -13.24 -19.68
N GLN A 108 2.90 -12.69 -19.14
CA GLN A 108 2.53 -11.27 -19.33
C GLN A 108 3.42 -10.30 -18.54
N THR A 109 4.09 -10.78 -17.49
CA THR A 109 5.00 -9.95 -16.68
C THR A 109 6.17 -9.47 -17.52
N SER A 110 6.31 -8.17 -17.69
CA SER A 110 7.40 -7.58 -18.48
C SER A 110 8.75 -7.72 -17.78
N ILE A 111 9.79 -8.05 -18.55
CA ILE A 111 11.17 -8.02 -18.06
C ILE A 111 11.60 -6.56 -17.98
N LYS A 112 11.95 -6.10 -16.76
CA LYS A 112 12.39 -4.72 -16.53
C LYS A 112 13.61 -4.34 -17.38
N THR A 113 13.76 -3.06 -17.68
CA THR A 113 14.91 -2.55 -18.46
C THR A 113 16.20 -2.47 -17.64
N GLU A 114 16.11 -2.31 -16.32
CA GLU A 114 17.23 -1.99 -15.43
C GLU A 114 17.37 -2.95 -14.23
N GLY A 115 18.49 -2.81 -13.51
CA GLY A 115 18.76 -3.54 -12.26
C GLY A 115 18.83 -5.06 -12.42
N LYS A 116 18.42 -5.78 -11.37
CA LYS A 116 18.42 -7.26 -11.31
C LYS A 116 17.24 -7.88 -12.07
N ARG A 117 16.91 -7.36 -13.26
CA ARG A 117 15.69 -7.67 -14.03
C ARG A 117 15.35 -9.15 -14.20
N PHE A 118 16.34 -10.02 -14.46
CA PHE A 118 16.09 -11.43 -14.77
C PHE A 118 15.78 -12.26 -13.51
N ILE A 119 16.54 -12.09 -12.44
CA ILE A 119 16.21 -12.73 -11.15
C ILE A 119 14.98 -12.06 -10.51
N GLY A 120 14.74 -10.78 -10.82
CA GLY A 120 13.51 -10.07 -10.50
C GLY A 120 12.29 -10.73 -11.13
N LEU A 121 12.36 -11.07 -12.42
CA LEU A 121 11.29 -11.83 -13.07
C LEU A 121 11.03 -13.17 -12.38
N VAL A 122 12.08 -13.91 -12.01
CA VAL A 122 11.95 -15.16 -11.26
C VAL A 122 11.22 -14.94 -9.94
N ALA A 123 11.63 -13.92 -9.18
CA ALA A 123 10.98 -13.57 -7.92
C ALA A 123 9.50 -13.20 -8.10
N MET A 124 9.20 -12.33 -9.06
CA MET A 124 7.82 -11.90 -9.35
C MET A 124 6.95 -13.06 -9.85
N SER A 125 7.53 -14.00 -10.60
CA SER A 125 6.82 -15.18 -11.08
C SER A 125 6.66 -16.24 -10.00
N GLY A 126 7.54 -16.27 -8.98
CA GLY A 126 7.47 -17.19 -7.84
C GLY A 126 6.55 -16.72 -6.71
N GLY A 127 6.29 -15.42 -6.60
CA GLY A 127 5.47 -14.85 -5.54
C GLY A 127 6.24 -14.61 -4.23
N LEU A 128 5.51 -14.33 -3.15
CA LEU A 128 6.10 -14.06 -1.83
C LEU A 128 6.82 -15.31 -1.28
N PRO A 129 8.08 -15.17 -0.77
CA PRO A 129 8.78 -16.28 -0.13
C PRO A 129 8.02 -16.80 1.09
N MET A 130 7.80 -18.11 1.18
CA MET A 130 7.05 -18.72 2.30
C MET A 130 7.78 -18.55 3.63
N ARG A 131 9.11 -18.58 3.62
CA ARG A 131 9.92 -18.33 4.81
C ARG A 131 9.71 -16.92 5.35
N LEU A 132 9.43 -15.92 4.52
CA LEU A 132 9.08 -14.57 4.99
C LEU A 132 7.74 -14.59 5.74
N VAL A 133 6.74 -15.29 5.17
CA VAL A 133 5.41 -15.42 5.77
C VAL A 133 5.48 -16.08 7.13
N GLU A 134 6.32 -17.10 7.29
CA GLU A 134 6.50 -17.86 8.53
C GLU A 134 7.39 -17.13 9.56
N SER A 135 8.47 -16.48 9.12
CA SER A 135 9.48 -15.90 10.02
C SER A 135 9.18 -14.47 10.49
N ALA A 136 8.29 -13.74 9.83
CA ALA A 136 8.03 -12.33 10.14
C ALA A 136 7.24 -12.09 11.46
N GLN A 137 6.86 -13.13 12.22
CA GLN A 137 6.19 -13.04 13.53
C GLN A 137 5.06 -11.97 13.61
N GLY A 138 4.21 -11.89 12.59
CA GLY A 138 3.11 -10.92 12.51
C GLY A 138 3.49 -9.52 12.02
N GLY A 139 4.79 -9.18 11.91
CA GLY A 139 5.29 -7.94 11.32
C GLY A 139 4.83 -7.72 9.88
N LEU A 140 4.86 -8.78 9.06
CA LEU A 140 4.32 -8.78 7.69
C LEU A 140 2.82 -8.45 7.65
N ALA A 141 2.02 -9.10 8.51
CA ALA A 141 0.58 -8.86 8.56
C ALA A 141 0.26 -7.43 9.00
N ARG A 142 1.00 -6.90 9.98
CA ARG A 142 0.89 -5.51 10.43
C ARG A 142 1.23 -4.53 9.31
N LEU A 143 2.35 -4.74 8.60
CA LEU A 143 2.74 -3.93 7.44
C LEU A 143 1.63 -3.88 6.40
N LEU A 144 1.19 -5.06 5.93
CA LEU A 144 0.18 -5.16 4.88
C LEU A 144 -1.14 -4.50 5.29
N ARG A 145 -1.56 -4.65 6.55
CA ARG A 145 -2.75 -3.98 7.08
C ARG A 145 -2.59 -2.46 7.05
N MET A 146 -1.52 -1.92 7.64
CA MET A 146 -1.26 -0.47 7.71
C MET A 146 -1.25 0.15 6.31
N VAL A 147 -0.52 -0.45 5.37
CA VAL A 147 -0.41 0.11 4.02
C VAL A 147 -1.72 -0.04 3.24
N THR A 148 -2.49 -1.12 3.45
CA THR A 148 -3.80 -1.27 2.80
C THR A 148 -4.81 -0.26 3.33
N GLU A 149 -4.81 -0.01 4.64
CA GLU A 149 -5.62 1.05 5.27
C GLU A 149 -5.26 2.42 4.69
N GLN A 150 -3.96 2.72 4.56
CA GLN A 150 -3.47 3.95 3.94
C GLN A 150 -3.86 4.07 2.47
N ALA A 151 -3.72 2.99 1.70
CA ALA A 151 -4.08 2.99 0.29
C ALA A 151 -5.56 3.32 0.08
N LEU A 152 -6.44 2.87 0.98
CA LEU A 152 -7.87 3.15 0.94
C LEU A 152 -8.23 4.55 1.43
N HIS A 153 -7.61 5.02 2.51
CA HIS A 153 -7.89 6.36 3.04
C HIS A 153 -7.33 7.47 2.14
N TYR A 154 -6.13 7.25 1.62
CA TYR A 154 -5.38 8.26 0.89
C TYR A 154 -5.41 8.07 -0.62
N ASN A 155 -6.17 7.07 -1.09
CA ASN A 155 -6.25 6.72 -2.52
C ASN A 155 -4.85 6.61 -3.14
N LEU A 156 -3.93 5.93 -2.46
CA LEU A 156 -2.52 5.83 -2.89
C LEU A 156 -2.43 5.02 -4.17
N HIS A 157 -1.70 5.56 -5.16
CA HIS A 157 -1.43 4.86 -6.43
C HIS A 157 0.06 4.60 -6.61
N ASP A 158 0.37 3.48 -7.26
CA ASP A 158 1.69 3.06 -7.73
C ASP A 158 2.88 3.49 -6.85
N GLU A 159 3.54 4.60 -7.19
CA GLU A 159 4.74 5.09 -6.49
C GLU A 159 4.48 5.44 -5.02
N GLN A 160 3.30 5.99 -4.69
CA GLN A 160 2.96 6.31 -3.30
C GLN A 160 2.72 5.05 -2.49
N LEU A 161 2.13 4.02 -3.11
CA LEU A 161 1.97 2.71 -2.48
C LEU A 161 3.34 2.07 -2.21
N ARG A 162 4.25 2.15 -3.20
CA ARG A 162 5.64 1.67 -3.06
C ARG A 162 6.35 2.34 -1.89
N GLN A 163 6.28 3.66 -1.80
CA GLN A 163 6.88 4.43 -0.72
C GLN A 163 6.28 4.07 0.64
N ALA A 164 4.97 3.81 0.71
CA ALA A 164 4.33 3.38 1.95
C ALA A 164 4.81 1.99 2.40
N VAL A 165 4.99 1.05 1.47
CA VAL A 165 5.60 -0.27 1.78
C VAL A 165 7.05 -0.11 2.24
N GLU A 166 7.85 0.68 1.53
CA GLU A 166 9.26 0.95 1.87
C GLU A 166 9.39 1.59 3.25
N ALA A 167 8.49 2.51 3.60
CA ALA A 167 8.47 3.16 4.89
C ALA A 167 8.18 2.19 6.06
N GLN A 168 7.54 1.05 5.78
CA GLN A 168 7.25 0.02 6.77
C GLN A 168 8.22 -1.16 6.72
N ALA A 169 9.24 -1.12 5.86
CA ALA A 169 10.13 -2.26 5.63
C ALA A 169 10.85 -2.75 6.89
N ALA A 170 11.08 -1.88 7.87
CA ALA A 170 11.68 -2.24 9.16
C ALA A 170 10.88 -3.31 9.94
N LEU A 171 9.58 -3.48 9.63
CA LEU A 171 8.74 -4.54 10.18
C LEU A 171 9.08 -5.94 9.64
N LEU A 172 9.87 -6.03 8.58
CA LEU A 172 10.31 -7.27 7.95
C LEU A 172 11.70 -7.66 8.47
N PRO A 173 12.05 -8.96 8.50
CA PRO A 173 13.43 -9.37 8.75
C PRO A 173 14.38 -8.74 7.73
N VAL A 174 15.56 -8.29 8.18
CA VAL A 174 16.56 -7.55 7.37
C VAL A 174 16.87 -8.23 6.04
N CYS A 175 16.90 -9.56 6.02
CA CYS A 175 17.18 -10.33 4.80
C CYS A 175 16.09 -10.20 3.71
N TYR A 176 14.91 -9.68 4.04
CA TYR A 176 13.81 -9.42 3.10
C TYR A 176 13.57 -7.92 2.81
N GLN A 177 14.35 -7.03 3.42
CA GLN A 177 14.23 -5.58 3.21
C GLN A 177 14.89 -5.15 1.88
N GLN A 178 14.18 -5.38 0.78
CA GLN A 178 14.67 -5.10 -0.56
C GLN A 178 13.54 -4.87 -1.57
N SER A 179 13.80 -3.97 -2.52
CA SER A 179 12.85 -3.45 -3.52
C SER A 179 11.89 -4.49 -4.13
N PRO A 180 12.34 -5.69 -4.52
CA PRO A 180 11.42 -6.61 -5.19
C PRO A 180 10.54 -7.42 -4.22
N VAL A 181 10.94 -7.56 -2.95
CA VAL A 181 10.01 -8.02 -1.91
C VAL A 181 8.92 -6.97 -1.74
N TYR A 182 9.27 -5.69 -1.71
CA TYR A 182 8.29 -4.60 -1.66
C TYR A 182 7.34 -4.66 -2.86
N GLU A 183 7.83 -5.02 -4.04
CA GLU A 183 6.98 -5.19 -5.23
C GLU A 183 5.96 -6.31 -5.12
N LEU A 184 6.35 -7.41 -4.49
CA LEU A 184 5.42 -8.50 -4.20
C LEU A 184 4.38 -8.08 -3.15
N LEU A 185 4.77 -7.27 -2.16
CA LEU A 185 3.86 -6.72 -1.15
C LEU A 185 2.87 -5.73 -1.76
N ASP A 186 3.33 -4.82 -2.62
CA ASP A 186 2.48 -3.92 -3.41
C ASP A 186 1.42 -4.70 -4.18
N ASN A 187 1.83 -5.76 -4.89
CA ASN A 187 0.92 -6.57 -5.68
C ASN A 187 -0.11 -7.30 -4.80
N LEU A 188 0.29 -7.74 -3.61
CA LEU A 188 -0.63 -8.33 -2.65
C LEU A 188 -1.67 -7.30 -2.19
N ILE A 189 -1.24 -6.09 -1.85
CA ILE A 189 -2.15 -5.00 -1.45
C ILE A 189 -3.11 -4.66 -2.60
N LYS A 190 -2.60 -4.48 -3.82
CA LYS A 190 -3.42 -4.25 -5.03
C LYS A 190 -4.45 -5.37 -5.25
N ALA A 191 -4.09 -6.63 -5.01
CA ALA A 191 -5.02 -7.75 -5.08
C ALA A 191 -6.14 -7.65 -4.01
N VAL A 192 -5.82 -7.29 -2.77
CA VAL A 192 -6.84 -7.05 -1.71
C VAL A 192 -7.80 -5.93 -2.13
N LEU A 193 -7.26 -4.80 -2.60
CA LEU A 193 -8.05 -3.64 -3.03
C LEU A 193 -8.96 -4.00 -4.21
N HIS A 194 -8.43 -4.74 -5.18
CA HIS A 194 -9.19 -5.24 -6.33
C HIS A 194 -10.35 -6.12 -5.89
N ILE A 195 -10.11 -7.13 -5.05
CA ILE A 195 -11.17 -8.03 -4.55
C ILE A 195 -12.23 -7.25 -3.77
N ARG A 196 -11.82 -6.33 -2.88
CA ARG A 196 -12.78 -5.51 -2.12
C ARG A 196 -13.69 -4.71 -3.04
N ALA A 197 -13.15 -4.12 -4.10
CA ALA A 197 -13.91 -3.32 -5.06
C ALA A 197 -14.82 -4.19 -5.92
N THR A 198 -14.29 -5.27 -6.52
CA THR A 198 -15.00 -6.15 -7.46
C THR A 198 -16.18 -6.88 -6.80
N TYR A 199 -16.02 -7.32 -5.55
CA TYR A 199 -17.05 -8.08 -4.82
C TYR A 199 -17.79 -7.26 -3.78
N GLU A 200 -17.63 -5.93 -3.78
CA GLU A 200 -18.32 -5.01 -2.87
C GLU A 200 -18.29 -5.49 -1.41
N LEU A 201 -17.09 -5.76 -0.88
CA LEU A 201 -16.93 -6.37 0.44
C LEU A 201 -17.10 -5.38 1.61
N HIS A 202 -17.54 -4.16 1.36
CA HIS A 202 -17.72 -3.14 2.39
C HIS A 202 -18.89 -3.48 3.31
N ASP A 203 -18.73 -3.30 4.62
CA ASP A 203 -19.73 -3.59 5.66
C ASP A 203 -20.27 -5.05 5.68
N VAL A 204 -19.64 -5.99 4.96
CA VAL A 204 -20.06 -7.39 4.92
C VAL A 204 -19.61 -8.12 6.19
N SER A 205 -20.54 -8.73 6.93
CA SER A 205 -20.24 -9.44 8.18
C SER A 205 -19.33 -10.67 7.98
N ASP A 206 -19.52 -11.43 6.90
CA ASP A 206 -18.66 -12.55 6.51
C ASP A 206 -18.11 -12.36 5.07
N PRO A 207 -17.01 -11.60 4.90
CA PRO A 207 -16.45 -11.34 3.57
C PRO A 207 -15.88 -12.60 2.93
N ILE A 208 -15.38 -13.56 3.73
CA ILE A 208 -14.77 -14.78 3.21
C ILE A 208 -15.85 -15.72 2.67
N GLY A 209 -16.96 -15.88 3.41
CA GLY A 209 -18.10 -16.67 2.94
C GLY A 209 -18.70 -16.11 1.64
N LYS A 210 -18.80 -14.78 1.51
CA LYS A 210 -19.25 -14.13 0.27
C LYS A 210 -18.31 -14.45 -0.90
N LEU A 211 -17.00 -14.28 -0.71
CA LEU A 211 -16.01 -14.58 -1.76
C LEU A 211 -16.05 -16.04 -2.17
N GLN A 212 -16.11 -16.99 -1.23
CA GLN A 212 -16.18 -18.42 -1.54
C GLN A 212 -17.41 -18.77 -2.39
N LYS A 213 -18.53 -18.04 -2.23
CA LYS A 213 -19.76 -18.24 -2.99
C LYS A 213 -19.69 -17.61 -4.39
N GLU A 214 -19.17 -16.39 -4.51
CA GLU A 214 -19.18 -15.62 -5.76
C GLU A 214 -17.94 -15.91 -6.64
N CYS A 215 -16.83 -16.29 -6.04
CA CYS A 215 -15.57 -16.64 -6.71
C CYS A 215 -14.85 -17.75 -5.92
N PRO A 216 -15.18 -19.03 -6.15
CA PRO A 216 -14.59 -20.14 -5.40
C PRO A 216 -13.05 -20.17 -5.37
N ASP A 217 -12.42 -19.71 -6.45
CA ASP A 217 -10.96 -19.67 -6.64
C ASP A 217 -10.35 -18.26 -6.38
N TRP A 218 -11.02 -17.39 -5.62
CA TRP A 218 -10.56 -16.01 -5.35
C TRP A 218 -9.14 -15.93 -4.76
N GLU A 219 -8.73 -16.97 -4.06
CA GLU A 219 -7.40 -17.11 -3.46
C GLU A 219 -6.28 -17.08 -4.52
N ASP A 220 -6.59 -17.44 -5.78
CA ASP A 220 -5.63 -17.52 -6.89
C ASP A 220 -5.22 -16.16 -7.45
N ILE A 221 -5.95 -15.11 -7.06
CA ILE A 221 -5.65 -13.72 -7.42
C ILE A 221 -4.37 -13.24 -6.70
N PHE A 222 -4.04 -13.84 -5.55
CA PHE A 222 -2.92 -13.40 -4.73
C PHE A 222 -1.59 -14.03 -5.19
N PRO A 223 -0.48 -13.25 -5.15
CA PRO A 223 0.86 -13.74 -5.48
C PRO A 223 1.50 -14.58 -4.35
N ILE A 224 0.73 -15.50 -3.76
CA ILE A 224 1.14 -16.37 -2.66
C ILE A 224 0.39 -17.71 -2.74
N THR A 225 1.09 -18.82 -2.52
CA THR A 225 0.43 -20.13 -2.35
C THR A 225 -0.11 -20.28 -0.93
N LEU A 226 -1.33 -20.79 -0.82
CA LEU A 226 -2.01 -21.00 0.46
C LEU A 226 -1.83 -22.41 1.05
N ASP A 227 -0.80 -23.13 0.58
CA ASP A 227 -0.44 -24.47 1.05
C ASP A 227 -0.14 -24.50 2.57
N SER A 228 0.22 -23.36 3.16
CA SER A 228 0.44 -23.22 4.60
C SER A 228 -0.71 -22.48 5.29
N GLN A 229 -1.02 -22.91 6.52
CA GLN A 229 -2.00 -22.24 7.38
C GLN A 229 -1.65 -20.77 7.63
N ALA A 230 -0.35 -20.43 7.68
CA ALA A 230 0.12 -19.07 7.87
C ALA A 230 -0.26 -18.15 6.69
N ALA A 231 -0.04 -18.60 5.45
CA ALA A 231 -0.40 -17.84 4.25
C ALA A 231 -1.92 -17.66 4.14
N ALA A 232 -2.69 -18.74 4.36
CA ALA A 232 -4.15 -18.69 4.35
C ALA A 232 -4.70 -17.71 5.42
N SER A 233 -4.13 -17.73 6.62
CA SER A 233 -4.54 -16.83 7.70
C SER A 233 -4.18 -15.38 7.40
N LEU A 234 -3.03 -15.12 6.79
CA LEU A 234 -2.60 -13.78 6.37
C LEU A 234 -3.59 -13.17 5.38
N ILE A 235 -3.88 -13.87 4.27
CA ILE A 235 -4.77 -13.35 3.23
C ILE A 235 -6.19 -13.15 3.76
N LYS A 236 -6.75 -14.13 4.48
CA LYS A 236 -8.09 -14.00 5.08
C LYS A 236 -8.15 -12.87 6.10
N GLY A 237 -7.07 -12.67 6.86
CA GLY A 237 -6.95 -11.54 7.79
C GLY A 237 -6.98 -10.19 7.08
N LEU A 238 -6.26 -10.05 5.96
CA LEU A 238 -6.22 -8.81 5.18
C LEU A 238 -7.55 -8.49 4.49
N VAL A 239 -8.21 -9.50 3.92
CA VAL A 239 -9.55 -9.31 3.34
C VAL A 239 -10.54 -8.85 4.41
N ARG A 240 -10.46 -9.38 5.64
CA ARG A 240 -11.32 -8.95 6.75
C ARG A 240 -11.02 -7.52 7.21
N SER A 241 -9.76 -7.11 7.26
CA SER A 241 -9.39 -5.77 7.75
C SER A 241 -9.89 -4.64 6.85
N VAL A 242 -10.13 -4.90 5.57
CA VAL A 242 -10.57 -3.86 4.63
C VAL A 242 -12.09 -3.66 4.57
N VAL A 243 -12.86 -4.55 5.21
CA VAL A 243 -14.33 -4.49 5.23
C VAL A 243 -14.85 -3.28 6.01
N SER A 244 -14.21 -2.98 7.15
CA SER A 244 -14.62 -1.90 8.06
C SER A 244 -14.25 -0.51 7.55
N ILE A 245 -13.44 -0.43 6.50
CA ILE A 245 -13.09 0.84 5.88
C ILE A 245 -14.26 1.21 4.95
N PRO A 246 -14.84 2.41 5.03
CA PRO A 246 -15.95 2.79 4.18
C PRO A 246 -15.55 2.82 2.68
N PRO A 247 -16.48 2.50 1.78
CA PRO A 247 -16.21 2.57 0.34
C PRO A 247 -16.00 4.02 -0.11
N LEU A 248 -15.18 4.23 -1.15
CA LEU A 248 -14.92 5.57 -1.73
C LEU A 248 -16.23 6.31 -2.09
N SER A 249 -17.29 5.60 -2.50
CA SER A 249 -18.59 6.21 -2.83
C SER A 249 -19.27 6.93 -1.65
N ARG A 250 -18.92 6.57 -0.40
CA ARG A 250 -19.35 7.29 0.82
C ARG A 250 -18.34 8.34 1.29
N GLN A 251 -17.13 8.34 0.74
CA GLN A 251 -16.15 9.39 0.99
C GLN A 251 -16.50 10.60 0.13
N THR A 252 -16.23 11.80 0.66
CA THR A 252 -16.37 13.03 -0.11
C THR A 252 -15.41 13.00 -1.33
N PRO A 253 -15.86 13.40 -2.53
CA PRO A 253 -15.04 13.45 -3.75
C PRO A 253 -13.74 14.25 -3.62
N PHE A 254 -13.71 15.21 -2.69
CA PHE A 254 -12.59 16.08 -2.40
C PHE A 254 -12.32 16.08 -0.90
N GLN A 255 -11.06 16.00 -0.52
CA GLN A 255 -10.62 16.09 0.88
C GLN A 255 -9.29 16.83 0.97
N ILE A 256 -9.15 17.62 2.03
CA ILE A 256 -7.87 18.21 2.42
C ILE A 256 -7.39 17.45 3.65
N LEU A 257 -6.17 16.95 3.60
CA LEU A 257 -5.53 16.29 4.71
C LEU A 257 -4.34 17.10 5.17
N LYS A 258 -4.31 17.35 6.47
CA LYS A 258 -3.19 17.95 7.18
C LYS A 258 -2.53 16.87 8.02
N GLY A 259 -1.20 16.81 8.03
CA GLY A 259 -0.48 15.82 8.81
C GLY A 259 1.03 16.02 8.84
N LEU A 260 1.71 14.98 9.33
CA LEU A 260 3.16 14.88 9.39
C LEU A 260 3.62 13.71 8.54
N ARG A 261 4.48 13.98 7.55
CA ARG A 261 5.25 12.94 6.88
C ARG A 261 6.40 12.51 7.76
N LEU A 262 6.36 11.25 8.19
CA LEU A 262 7.37 10.58 8.98
C LEU A 262 8.37 9.90 8.03
N SER A 263 9.64 10.26 8.15
CA SER A 263 10.70 9.69 7.32
C SER A 263 11.32 8.46 8.00
N THR A 264 11.69 7.47 7.21
CA THR A 264 12.42 6.28 7.68
C THR A 264 13.94 6.44 7.70
N ASP A 265 14.45 7.48 7.05
CA ASP A 265 15.89 7.77 6.97
C ASP A 265 16.42 8.59 8.16
N GLY A 266 15.56 8.84 9.16
CA GLY A 266 15.88 9.65 10.33
C GLY A 266 15.86 11.16 10.10
N SER A 267 15.46 11.61 8.90
CA SER A 267 15.19 13.03 8.68
C SER A 267 14.01 13.50 9.55
N PRO A 268 14.01 14.79 9.97
CA PRO A 268 12.95 15.30 10.83
C PRO A 268 11.59 15.21 10.11
N PRO A 269 10.50 14.87 10.83
CA PRO A 269 9.16 14.88 10.29
C PRO A 269 8.83 16.22 9.62
N GLN A 270 8.19 16.15 8.46
CA GLN A 270 7.80 17.34 7.69
C GLN A 270 6.29 17.49 7.72
N TYR A 271 5.82 18.71 7.95
CA TYR A 271 4.40 18.98 7.74
C TYR A 271 4.03 18.80 6.29
N GLU A 272 2.83 18.29 6.08
CA GLU A 272 2.30 18.08 4.75
C GLU A 272 0.80 18.33 4.74
N LEU A 273 0.40 19.17 3.79
CA LEU A 273 -0.97 19.32 3.34
C LEU A 273 -1.12 18.59 2.01
N SER A 274 -2.03 17.61 1.98
CA SER A 274 -2.38 16.83 0.80
C SER A 274 -3.81 17.11 0.38
N PHE A 275 -4.04 17.20 -0.93
CA PHE A 275 -5.38 17.23 -1.50
C PHE A 275 -5.68 15.88 -2.15
N ILE A 276 -6.74 15.23 -1.69
CA ILE A 276 -7.20 13.96 -2.24
C ILE A 276 -8.45 14.21 -3.08
N MET A 277 -8.45 13.58 -4.24
CA MET A 277 -9.57 13.59 -5.15
C MET A 277 -9.85 12.18 -5.66
N GLN A 278 -11.13 11.83 -5.76
CA GLN A 278 -11.55 10.59 -6.40
C GLN A 278 -11.27 10.64 -7.91
N ALA A 279 -11.15 9.49 -8.58
CA ALA A 279 -10.99 9.47 -10.04
C ALA A 279 -12.32 9.74 -10.78
N GLN A 280 -13.46 9.39 -10.16
CA GLN A 280 -14.79 9.60 -10.70
C GLN A 280 -15.80 9.79 -9.58
N ALA A 281 -16.80 10.65 -9.79
CA ALA A 281 -17.90 10.85 -8.85
C ALA A 281 -19.19 11.28 -9.59
N ASN A 282 -20.35 10.93 -9.04
CA ASN A 282 -21.64 11.39 -9.57
C ASN A 282 -21.72 12.92 -9.50
N ARG A 283 -22.41 13.53 -10.48
CA ARG A 283 -22.61 14.99 -10.53
C ARG A 283 -23.13 15.58 -9.22
N GLU A 284 -24.12 14.92 -8.60
CA GLU A 284 -24.73 15.34 -7.34
C GLU A 284 -23.74 15.26 -6.16
N HIS A 285 -22.91 14.23 -6.10
CA HIS A 285 -21.89 14.11 -5.04
C HIS A 285 -20.81 15.20 -5.17
N VAL A 286 -20.38 15.51 -6.40
CA VAL A 286 -19.44 16.61 -6.66
C VAL A 286 -20.05 17.95 -6.25
N ALA A 287 -21.32 18.19 -6.62
CA ALA A 287 -22.05 19.39 -6.25
C ALA A 287 -22.13 19.57 -4.73
N ASN A 288 -22.57 18.53 -4.03
CA ASN A 288 -22.72 18.54 -2.58
C ASN A 288 -21.37 18.77 -1.88
N ALA A 289 -20.30 18.12 -2.33
CA ALA A 289 -18.97 18.27 -1.74
C ALA A 289 -18.36 19.65 -1.96
N LEU A 290 -18.70 20.31 -3.07
CA LEU A 290 -18.28 21.68 -3.35
C LEU A 290 -19.19 22.72 -2.70
N GLY A 291 -20.35 22.33 -2.14
CA GLY A 291 -21.38 23.29 -1.74
C GLY A 291 -21.94 24.09 -2.92
N PHE A 292 -21.90 23.53 -4.13
CA PHE A 292 -22.27 24.22 -5.37
C PHE A 292 -23.58 23.67 -5.95
N PRO A 293 -24.48 24.48 -6.52
CA PRO A 293 -25.72 23.98 -7.09
C PRO A 293 -25.47 22.99 -8.24
N CYS A 294 -26.00 21.76 -8.11
CA CYS A 294 -25.79 20.66 -9.05
C CYS A 294 -26.11 21.04 -10.51
N GLU A 295 -27.21 21.76 -10.73
CA GLU A 295 -27.66 22.20 -12.06
C GLU A 295 -26.71 23.23 -12.70
N GLN A 296 -26.01 24.00 -11.88
CA GLN A 296 -25.09 25.05 -12.33
C GLN A 296 -23.68 24.53 -12.57
N LEU A 297 -23.34 23.32 -12.08
CA LEU A 297 -22.02 22.74 -12.33
C LEU A 297 -21.78 22.59 -13.83
N PRO A 298 -20.70 23.20 -14.38
CA PRO A 298 -20.43 23.13 -15.80
C PRO A 298 -19.92 21.73 -16.19
N PRO A 299 -20.10 21.32 -17.47
CA PRO A 299 -19.62 20.01 -17.94
C PRO A 299 -18.10 19.89 -17.92
N HIS A 300 -17.37 21.01 -17.87
CA HIS A 300 -15.92 21.04 -17.70
C HIS A 300 -15.54 22.22 -16.81
N PHE A 301 -14.71 21.97 -15.80
CA PHE A 301 -14.10 22.99 -14.94
C PHE A 301 -12.74 22.53 -14.39
N GLN A 302 -11.96 23.50 -13.94
CA GLN A 302 -10.69 23.33 -13.27
C GLN A 302 -10.86 23.42 -11.77
N LEU A 303 -10.01 22.69 -11.06
CA LEU A 303 -9.93 22.64 -9.60
C LEU A 303 -8.58 23.23 -9.19
N VAL A 304 -8.63 24.35 -8.48
CA VAL A 304 -7.44 25.05 -7.99
C VAL A 304 -7.47 25.02 -6.48
N LEU A 305 -6.48 24.37 -5.86
CA LEU A 305 -6.30 24.39 -4.42
C LEU A 305 -5.61 25.69 -4.01
N ARG A 306 -6.27 26.51 -3.22
CA ARG A 306 -5.66 27.69 -2.60
C ARG A 306 -5.25 27.34 -1.17
N VAL A 307 -4.00 27.60 -0.79
CA VAL A 307 -3.48 27.45 0.57
C VAL A 307 -2.83 28.77 0.98
N GLY A 308 -3.42 29.46 1.95
CA GLY A 308 -3.08 30.86 2.22
C GLY A 308 -3.19 31.71 0.96
N GLU A 309 -2.09 32.36 0.57
CA GLU A 309 -2.00 33.19 -0.63
C GLU A 309 -1.54 32.43 -1.90
N GLN A 310 -1.20 31.15 -1.78
CA GLN A 310 -0.69 30.35 -2.90
C GLN A 310 -1.82 29.56 -3.57
N GLU A 311 -1.78 29.47 -4.90
CA GLU A 311 -2.72 28.68 -5.69
C GLU A 311 -2.00 27.58 -6.46
N TYR A 312 -2.55 26.37 -6.40
CA TYR A 312 -2.02 25.18 -7.06
C TYR A 312 -3.10 24.55 -7.94
N MET A 313 -2.77 24.29 -9.21
CA MET A 313 -3.67 23.56 -10.11
C MET A 313 -3.77 22.10 -9.64
N ALA A 314 -4.89 21.75 -9.01
CA ALA A 314 -5.11 20.45 -8.38
C ALA A 314 -5.72 19.41 -9.33
N GLY A 315 -6.48 19.86 -10.33
CA GLY A 315 -7.10 18.95 -11.28
C GLY A 315 -8.13 19.56 -12.21
N GLU A 316 -8.80 18.70 -12.96
CA GLU A 316 -9.89 19.07 -13.88
C GLU A 316 -11.04 18.07 -13.74
N ALA A 317 -12.27 18.54 -13.92
CA ALA A 317 -13.47 17.73 -13.89
C ALA A 317 -14.14 17.73 -15.27
N LEU A 318 -14.40 16.56 -15.83
CA LEU A 318 -15.03 16.36 -17.15
C LEU A 318 -16.29 15.51 -17.01
N LEU A 319 -17.45 16.05 -17.39
CA LEU A 319 -18.70 15.32 -17.34
C LEU A 319 -18.77 14.27 -18.47
N ARG A 320 -19.04 13.02 -18.10
CA ARG A 320 -19.22 11.86 -18.97
C ARG A 320 -20.51 11.15 -18.57
N GLY A 321 -21.60 11.40 -19.29
CA GLY A 321 -22.93 10.94 -18.89
C GLY A 321 -23.40 11.69 -17.65
N ASP A 322 -23.63 10.98 -16.55
CA ASP A 322 -24.08 11.49 -15.25
C ASP A 322 -22.95 11.66 -14.22
N LYS A 323 -21.72 11.28 -14.59
CA LYS A 323 -20.53 11.28 -13.71
C LYS A 323 -19.47 12.25 -14.20
N TYR A 324 -18.78 12.88 -13.26
CA TYR A 324 -17.52 13.55 -13.54
C TYR A 324 -16.39 12.54 -13.50
N GLN A 325 -15.56 12.57 -14.54
CA GLN A 325 -14.19 12.09 -14.49
C GLN A 325 -13.32 13.22 -13.92
N LEU A 326 -12.66 12.92 -12.81
CA LEU A 326 -11.86 13.86 -12.04
C LEU A 326 -10.38 13.51 -12.28
N ILE A 327 -9.66 14.41 -12.95
CA ILE A 327 -8.29 14.20 -13.40
C ILE A 327 -7.37 15.00 -12.49
N ALA A 328 -6.69 14.32 -11.58
CA ALA A 328 -5.74 14.96 -10.66
C ALA A 328 -4.50 15.45 -11.41
N LYS A 329 -3.95 16.58 -10.96
CA LYS A 329 -2.63 17.08 -11.36
C LYS A 329 -1.67 16.90 -10.18
N PRO A 330 -0.42 16.50 -10.41
CA PRO A 330 0.57 16.41 -9.35
C PRO A 330 0.72 17.77 -8.65
N LEU A 331 0.59 17.76 -7.32
CA LEU A 331 0.85 18.91 -6.48
C LEU A 331 2.29 18.85 -5.94
N PRO A 332 2.95 20.00 -5.75
CA PRO A 332 4.21 20.04 -5.00
C PRO A 332 3.96 19.68 -3.53
N LEU A 333 5.05 19.42 -2.79
CA LEU A 333 4.97 19.29 -1.33
C LEU A 333 4.55 20.64 -0.72
N ILE A 334 3.39 20.68 -0.06
CA ILE A 334 2.84 21.87 0.60
C ILE A 334 3.07 21.73 2.11
N GLN A 335 3.94 22.56 2.69
CA GLN A 335 4.28 22.50 4.13
C GLN A 335 3.49 23.50 5.00
N ALA A 336 2.54 24.21 4.40
CA ALA A 336 1.71 25.24 5.04
C ALA A 336 0.55 24.61 5.84
N LEU A 337 0.87 23.90 6.92
CA LEU A 337 -0.14 23.19 7.73
C LEU A 337 -1.15 24.14 8.39
N HIS A 338 -0.67 25.28 8.90
CA HIS A 338 -1.51 26.21 9.66
C HIS A 338 -2.47 27.00 8.77
N ASP A 339 -2.04 27.33 7.56
CA ASP A 339 -2.83 28.14 6.63
C ASP A 339 -4.17 27.47 6.31
N SER A 340 -5.20 28.29 6.13
CA SER A 340 -6.45 27.81 5.56
C SER A 340 -6.24 27.32 4.12
N ALA A 341 -7.00 26.31 3.74
CA ALA A 341 -6.98 25.73 2.41
C ALA A 341 -8.41 25.60 1.87
N GLN A 342 -8.60 26.07 0.64
CA GLN A 342 -9.90 26.14 -0.03
C GLN A 342 -9.78 25.57 -1.44
N LEU A 343 -10.87 25.03 -1.96
CA LEU A 343 -10.93 24.54 -3.34
C LEU A 343 -11.70 25.50 -4.23
N ILE A 344 -11.03 26.05 -5.22
CA ILE A 344 -11.61 26.97 -6.20
C ILE A 344 -12.06 26.17 -7.42
N VAL A 345 -13.32 26.35 -7.78
CA VAL A 345 -13.89 25.89 -9.04
C VAL A 345 -13.70 27.02 -10.06
N SER A 346 -12.88 26.78 -11.07
CA SER A 346 -12.56 27.78 -12.10
C SER A 346 -12.97 27.29 -13.49
N ARG A 347 -13.35 28.21 -14.37
CA ARG A 347 -13.59 27.92 -15.78
C ARG A 347 -13.03 29.05 -16.63
N TRP A 348 -12.13 28.70 -17.56
CA TRP A 348 -11.46 29.67 -18.44
C TRP A 348 -10.76 30.80 -17.67
N GLY A 349 -10.17 30.47 -16.51
CA GLY A 349 -9.47 31.43 -15.64
C GLY A 349 -10.39 32.28 -14.77
N ALA A 350 -11.72 32.17 -14.90
CA ALA A 350 -12.67 32.85 -14.01
C ALA A 350 -13.07 31.93 -12.85
N THR A 351 -13.00 32.45 -11.63
CA THR A 351 -13.52 31.78 -10.44
C THR A 351 -15.05 31.71 -10.49
N LEU A 352 -15.58 30.49 -10.50
CA LEU A 352 -17.02 30.22 -10.42
C LEU A 352 -17.47 30.06 -8.97
N HIS A 353 -16.65 29.41 -8.14
CA HIS A 353 -16.98 29.12 -6.75
C HIS A 353 -15.71 28.88 -5.92
N ILE A 354 -15.83 29.09 -4.61
CA ILE A 354 -14.81 28.75 -3.62
C ILE A 354 -15.49 27.86 -2.58
N ALA A 355 -15.05 26.61 -2.50
CA ALA A 355 -15.55 25.62 -1.57
C ALA A 355 -14.61 25.51 -0.37
N ASN A 356 -15.18 25.57 0.84
CA ASN A 356 -14.48 25.18 2.06
C ASN A 356 -14.60 23.67 2.20
N LEU A 357 -13.49 22.97 2.01
CA LEU A 357 -13.46 21.54 2.19
C LEU A 357 -13.10 21.20 3.63
N PRO A 358 -13.59 20.06 4.13
CA PRO A 358 -13.17 19.61 5.44
C PRO A 358 -11.67 19.30 5.51
N GLY A 359 -11.04 19.66 6.63
CA GLY A 359 -9.59 19.65 6.82
C GLY A 359 -8.87 20.87 6.23
N GLY A 360 -9.61 21.80 5.62
CA GLY A 360 -9.11 23.05 5.06
C GLY A 360 -9.10 24.22 6.04
N GLU A 361 -9.55 24.04 7.27
CA GLU A 361 -9.67 25.13 8.24
C GLU A 361 -8.28 25.58 8.74
N GLU A 362 -8.15 26.87 9.07
CA GLU A 362 -6.93 27.43 9.64
C GLU A 362 -6.66 26.84 11.03
N LEU A 363 -5.39 26.54 11.32
CA LEU A 363 -4.99 25.98 12.62
C LEU A 363 -4.33 27.04 13.48
N SER A 364 -4.75 27.14 14.75
CA SER A 364 -4.05 27.97 15.75
C SER A 364 -2.57 27.60 15.89
N HIS A 365 -1.71 28.60 16.04
CA HIS A 365 -0.28 28.41 16.31
C HIS A 365 0.02 28.15 17.80
N ASP A 366 -0.94 28.45 18.68
CA ASP A 366 -0.75 28.41 20.13
C ASP A 366 -1.35 27.16 20.80
N GLU A 367 -2.01 26.30 20.02
CA GLU A 367 -2.65 25.08 20.51
C GLU A 367 -1.87 23.82 20.12
N PRO A 368 -1.92 22.76 20.94
CA PRO A 368 -1.33 21.48 20.58
C PRO A 368 -2.05 20.88 19.36
N LEU A 369 -1.27 20.41 18.39
CA LEU A 369 -1.76 19.67 17.23
C LEU A 369 -1.55 18.18 17.47
N ILE A 370 -2.60 17.39 17.26
CA ILE A 370 -2.65 15.99 17.68
C ILE A 370 -2.84 15.12 16.44
N PHE A 371 -1.91 14.18 16.24
CA PHE A 371 -1.82 13.35 15.06
C PHE A 371 -1.90 11.86 15.40
N GLU A 372 -2.33 11.07 14.43
CA GLU A 372 -2.21 9.61 14.48
C GLU A 372 -0.73 9.22 14.59
N ASN A 373 -0.41 8.21 15.40
CA ASN A 373 0.92 7.62 15.38
C ASN A 373 1.03 6.51 14.33
N THR A 374 0.86 6.90 13.06
CA THR A 374 0.85 5.96 11.93
C THR A 374 1.78 6.45 10.81
N PRO A 375 2.96 5.83 10.61
CA PRO A 375 3.85 6.14 9.49
C PRO A 375 3.34 5.55 8.17
N PRO A 376 3.67 6.13 6.98
CA PRO A 376 4.55 7.29 6.79
C PRO A 376 3.85 8.64 6.91
N PHE A 377 2.52 8.67 7.03
CA PHE A 377 1.76 9.91 7.15
C PHE A 377 0.87 9.88 8.39
N ALA A 378 1.27 10.65 9.39
CA ALA A 378 0.55 10.86 10.64
C ALA A 378 -0.50 11.96 10.44
N ARG A 379 -1.76 11.57 10.24
CA ARG A 379 -2.87 12.50 9.99
C ARG A 379 -3.21 13.32 11.23
N LEU A 380 -3.50 14.60 11.04
CA LEU A 380 -4.04 15.47 12.08
C LEU A 380 -5.47 15.03 12.42
N ILE A 381 -5.70 14.72 13.70
CA ILE A 381 -7.01 14.28 14.21
C ILE A 381 -7.68 15.40 15.00
N ALA A 382 -6.89 16.20 15.73
CA ALA A 382 -7.42 17.24 16.63
C ALA A 382 -6.45 18.40 16.83
N GLN A 383 -7.01 19.52 17.28
CA GLN A 383 -6.30 20.68 17.81
C GLN A 383 -6.88 21.00 19.20
N GLY A 384 -6.00 21.24 20.18
CA GLY A 384 -6.40 21.54 21.55
C GLY A 384 -6.68 20.28 22.38
N ASP A 385 -7.92 20.14 22.87
CA ASP A 385 -8.36 18.96 23.62
C ASP A 385 -8.70 17.79 22.69
N ALA A 386 -8.41 16.56 23.12
CA ALA A 386 -8.77 15.38 22.33
C ALA A 386 -9.09 14.13 23.16
N ARG A 387 -9.97 13.30 22.62
CA ARG A 387 -10.20 11.91 23.06
C ARG A 387 -10.04 10.98 21.87
N LEU A 388 -9.09 10.08 21.94
CA LEU A 388 -8.64 9.28 20.80
C LEU A 388 -8.74 7.79 21.13
N LYS A 389 -9.05 7.01 20.10
CA LYS A 389 -8.93 5.57 20.14
C LYS A 389 -7.51 5.16 19.76
N GLY A 390 -6.81 4.43 20.61
CA GLY A 390 -5.47 3.94 20.28
C GLY A 390 -4.63 3.54 21.49
N SER A 391 -3.35 3.25 21.21
CA SER A 391 -2.32 2.96 22.22
C SER A 391 -1.29 4.08 22.36
N SER A 392 -1.18 4.96 21.37
CA SER A 392 -0.38 6.19 21.42
C SER A 392 -0.85 7.19 20.35
N ALA A 393 -0.43 8.45 20.48
CA ALA A 393 -0.65 9.51 19.51
C ALA A 393 0.58 10.43 19.44
N LEU A 394 0.77 11.14 18.34
CA LEU A 394 1.79 12.16 18.23
C LEU A 394 1.20 13.53 18.56
N VAL A 395 1.95 14.39 19.24
CA VAL A 395 1.54 15.75 19.54
C VAL A 395 2.63 16.74 19.16
N ALA A 396 2.30 17.72 18.32
CA ALA A 396 3.14 18.89 18.11
C ALA A 396 2.68 20.00 19.07
N ILE A 397 3.58 20.48 19.92
CA ILE A 397 3.29 21.45 20.97
C ILE A 397 4.17 22.71 20.84
N PRO A 398 3.66 23.90 21.19
CA PRO A 398 4.46 25.10 21.24
C PRO A 398 5.68 24.96 22.18
N PRO A 399 6.79 25.66 21.90
CA PRO A 399 7.94 25.68 22.79
C PRO A 399 7.55 26.10 24.21
N LYS A 400 8.09 25.42 25.23
CA LYS A 400 7.82 25.65 26.67
C LYS A 400 6.47 25.13 27.18
N THR A 401 5.75 24.36 26.39
CA THR A 401 4.60 23.59 26.91
C THR A 401 5.07 22.60 27.98
N ILE A 402 4.40 22.58 29.13
CA ILE A 402 4.66 21.62 30.21
C ILE A 402 3.75 20.41 30.01
N VAL A 403 4.33 19.22 29.95
CA VAL A 403 3.62 17.96 29.71
C VAL A 403 3.55 17.14 31.00
N PHE A 404 2.34 16.73 31.37
CA PHE A 404 2.08 15.85 32.51
C PHE A 404 1.28 14.64 32.04
N SER A 405 1.92 13.48 31.93
CA SER A 405 1.25 12.21 31.64
C SER A 405 0.96 11.46 32.95
N GLU A 406 -0.28 11.00 33.12
CA GLU A 406 -0.68 10.22 34.30
C GLU A 406 -0.23 8.75 34.19
N GLU A 407 -0.19 8.22 32.97
CA GLU A 407 0.23 6.86 32.65
C GLU A 407 1.35 6.90 31.61
N GLY A 408 2.47 6.23 31.88
CA GLY A 408 3.63 6.20 30.99
C GLY A 408 4.39 7.54 30.89
N GLU A 409 5.53 7.51 30.20
CA GLU A 409 6.32 8.72 29.92
C GLU A 409 6.09 9.16 28.47
N ALA A 410 5.79 10.46 28.27
CA ALA A 410 5.78 11.06 26.95
C ALA A 410 7.21 11.14 26.40
N GLN A 411 7.42 10.66 25.18
CA GLN A 411 8.74 10.61 24.54
C GLN A 411 8.93 11.79 23.59
N GLU A 412 10.00 12.57 23.76
CA GLU A 412 10.36 13.59 22.77
C GLU A 412 10.91 12.93 21.50
N LEU A 413 10.28 13.19 20.35
CA LEU A 413 10.71 12.64 19.05
C LEU A 413 11.50 13.66 18.24
N CYS A 414 11.09 14.93 18.30
CA CYS A 414 11.77 16.03 17.61
C CYS A 414 11.63 17.31 18.42
N ASN A 415 12.75 18.00 18.64
CA ASN A 415 12.77 19.23 19.43
C ASN A 415 12.44 20.49 18.61
N ASN A 416 12.39 20.39 17.28
CA ASN A 416 12.15 21.52 16.40
C ASN A 416 11.62 21.06 15.02
N LEU A 417 10.30 21.11 14.86
CA LEU A 417 9.65 21.03 13.55
C LEU A 417 9.88 22.33 12.76
N SER A 418 9.54 22.34 11.46
CA SER A 418 9.80 23.49 10.59
C SER A 418 9.14 24.80 11.06
N ASN A 419 8.09 24.73 11.88
CA ASN A 419 7.41 25.88 12.48
C ASN A 419 7.86 26.22 13.92
N GLY A 420 8.91 25.57 14.43
CA GLY A 420 9.39 25.79 15.80
C GLY A 420 8.76 24.92 16.88
N MET A 421 7.72 24.13 16.57
CA MET A 421 7.05 23.27 17.56
C MET A 421 7.89 22.05 17.94
N LYS A 422 7.66 21.51 19.14
CA LYS A 422 8.22 20.23 19.58
C LYS A 422 7.26 19.09 19.24
N LEU A 423 7.77 17.97 18.75
CA LEU A 423 7.00 16.74 18.52
C LEU A 423 7.26 15.73 19.65
N MET A 424 6.20 15.22 20.25
CA MET A 424 6.26 14.17 21.27
C MET A 424 5.31 13.02 20.93
N GLU A 425 5.65 11.81 21.37
CA GLU A 425 4.72 10.67 21.42
C GLU A 425 4.09 10.60 22.81
N LEU A 426 2.75 10.57 22.84
CA LEU A 426 1.96 10.39 24.05
C LEU A 426 1.52 8.92 24.16
N PRO A 427 1.72 8.26 25.31
CA PRO A 427 1.20 6.91 25.56
C PRO A 427 -0.31 6.91 25.79
N ALA A 428 -0.92 5.72 25.85
CA ALA A 428 -2.29 5.54 26.34
C ALA A 428 -2.45 6.11 27.75
N GLY A 429 -3.65 6.61 28.06
CA GLY A 429 -3.99 7.27 29.32
C GLY A 429 -4.31 8.75 29.15
N ASP A 430 -4.32 9.46 30.28
CA ASP A 430 -4.57 10.90 30.34
C ASP A 430 -3.26 11.71 30.33
N THR A 431 -3.17 12.67 29.41
CA THR A 431 -2.06 13.63 29.34
C THR A 431 -2.59 15.06 29.40
N ARG A 432 -1.98 15.87 30.26
CA ARG A 432 -2.26 17.30 30.41
C ARG A 432 -1.11 18.14 29.85
N LEU A 433 -1.43 19.05 28.95
CA LEU A 433 -0.50 19.98 28.31
C LEU A 433 -0.81 21.40 28.79
N VAL A 434 0.19 22.11 29.33
CA VAL A 434 0.01 23.47 29.85
C VAL A 434 0.90 24.45 29.09
N TYR A 435 0.27 25.40 28.38
CA TYR A 435 0.95 26.45 27.61
C TYR A 435 0.29 27.80 27.88
N GLN A 436 1.08 28.84 28.18
CA GLN A 436 0.58 30.20 28.47
C GLN A 436 -0.63 30.29 29.43
N ARG A 437 -0.67 29.46 30.48
CA ARG A 437 -1.78 29.31 31.45
C ARG A 437 -3.06 28.67 30.90
N GLN A 438 -3.08 28.29 29.63
CA GLN A 438 -4.09 27.40 29.07
C GLN A 438 -3.72 25.95 29.36
N THR A 439 -4.73 25.11 29.55
CA THR A 439 -4.57 23.69 29.85
C THR A 439 -5.38 22.89 28.84
N PHE A 440 -4.70 22.00 28.13
CA PHE A 440 -5.29 21.06 27.19
C PHE A 440 -5.17 19.63 27.74
N ARG A 441 -6.13 18.78 27.39
CA ARG A 441 -6.23 17.39 27.84
C ARG A 441 -6.34 16.46 26.63
N VAL A 442 -5.47 15.47 26.60
CA VAL A 442 -5.47 14.41 25.59
C VAL A 442 -5.67 13.08 26.31
N HIS A 443 -6.76 12.39 25.97
CA HIS A 443 -7.08 11.06 26.49
C HIS A 443 -6.97 10.02 25.37
N ILE A 444 -6.17 8.98 25.57
CA ILE A 444 -5.94 7.91 24.58
C ILE A 444 -6.32 6.57 25.20
N SER A 445 -7.29 5.86 24.62
CA SER A 445 -7.71 4.55 25.13
C SER A 445 -8.20 3.61 24.03
N SER A 446 -8.03 2.30 24.23
CA SER A 446 -8.50 1.27 23.30
C SER A 446 -10.03 1.08 23.32
N CYS A 447 -10.70 1.54 24.39
CA CYS A 447 -12.14 1.40 24.62
C CYS A 447 -12.98 2.60 24.13
N VAL A 448 -12.34 3.67 23.62
CA VAL A 448 -13.07 4.80 23.06
C VAL A 448 -13.71 4.37 21.73
N PRO A 449 -15.02 4.63 21.49
CA PRO A 449 -15.61 4.38 20.19
C PRO A 449 -14.81 5.14 19.13
N ALA A 450 -14.57 4.52 17.97
CA ALA A 450 -13.89 5.19 16.89
C ALA A 450 -14.64 6.50 16.58
N LEU A 451 -13.93 7.63 16.58
CA LEU A 451 -14.44 8.83 15.92
C LEU A 451 -14.82 8.40 14.49
N PRO A 452 -15.90 8.95 13.90
CA PRO A 452 -16.15 8.72 12.48
C PRO A 452 -14.87 9.01 11.69
N ASP A 453 -14.70 8.40 10.52
CA ASP A 453 -13.58 8.73 9.60
C ASP A 453 -13.59 10.21 9.14
N SER A 454 -14.41 11.06 9.75
CA SER A 454 -14.36 12.51 9.68
C SER A 454 -12.95 12.98 10.00
N HIS A 455 -12.33 13.53 8.95
CA HIS A 455 -11.35 14.62 9.01
C HIS A 455 -11.61 15.54 10.22
N TRP A 456 -10.54 16.13 10.76
CA TRP A 456 -10.71 17.24 11.68
C TRP A 456 -11.54 18.32 10.96
N THR A 457 -12.73 18.56 11.47
CA THR A 457 -13.48 19.80 11.24
C THR A 457 -13.18 20.69 12.42
N GLY A 458 -12.85 21.95 12.20
CA GLY A 458 -12.50 22.90 13.26
C GLY A 458 -13.41 22.83 14.50
N ASN A 459 -12.90 23.22 15.67
CA ASN A 459 -13.76 23.39 16.84
C ASN A 459 -14.79 24.50 16.52
N THR A 460 -16.06 24.13 16.32
CA THR A 460 -17.17 25.09 16.25
C THR A 460 -17.40 25.77 17.58
#